data_AF-A0A4Q2V7F2-F1
#
_entry.id   AF-A0A4Q2V7F2-F1
#
_cell.length_a   1.000
_cell.length_b   1.000
_cell.length_c   1.000
_cell.angle_alpha   90.00
_cell.angle_beta   90.00
_cell.angle_gamma   90.00
#
_symmetry.space_group_name_H-M   'P 1'
#
loop_
_entity.id
_entity.type
_entity.pdbx_description
1 polymer ?
#
loop_
_entity_poly.entity_id
_entity_poly.type
_entity_poly.pdbx_seq_one_letter_code
_entity_poly.pdbx_strand_id
1 'polypeptide(L)'
;MAKEITDLCAQINYRAVCELASSLDSGKICSIEHLSEFAWSGALTGCANYHARIRFDDKSATWLLRVPRIMGFAVGFPVHLAEYLIHSEFATLKFLETVGVPVPRAFSISITTQGTYRGIGICFLLKEELTEGPWGVEAVLVGMDGN
;
A
#
# COMPACT_ATOMS: atom_id res chain seq x y z
N MET A 1 -3.28 -19.33 1.38
CA MET A 1 -2.68 -18.02 1.02
C MET A 1 -3.39 -17.38 -0.17
N ALA A 2 -3.46 -18.03 -1.34
CA ALA A 2 -4.19 -17.48 -2.50
C ALA A 2 -5.64 -17.08 -2.16
N LYS A 3 -6.43 -18.02 -1.61
CA LYS A 3 -7.84 -17.76 -1.22
C LYS A 3 -8.01 -16.60 -0.24
N GLU A 4 -7.20 -16.53 0.81
CA GLU A 4 -7.26 -15.47 1.84
C GLU A 4 -7.12 -14.08 1.22
N ILE A 5 -6.13 -13.90 0.36
CA ILE A 5 -5.91 -12.60 -0.27
C ILE A 5 -6.94 -12.34 -1.37
N THR A 6 -7.44 -13.37 -2.08
CA THR A 6 -8.60 -13.19 -2.96
C THR A 6 -9.81 -12.66 -2.19
N ASP A 7 -10.11 -13.25 -1.02
CA ASP A 7 -11.18 -12.81 -0.13
C ASP A 7 -10.90 -11.39 0.41
N LEU A 8 -9.64 -11.03 0.67
CA LEU A 8 -9.23 -9.68 1.07
C LEU A 8 -9.43 -8.67 -0.06
N CYS A 9 -8.97 -8.98 -1.27
CA CYS A 9 -9.12 -8.15 -2.46
C CYS A 9 -10.59 -7.90 -2.79
N ALA A 10 -11.47 -8.88 -2.57
CA ALA A 10 -12.91 -8.74 -2.78
C ALA A 10 -13.58 -7.75 -1.81
N GLN A 11 -12.97 -7.47 -0.66
CA GLN A 11 -13.48 -6.51 0.32
C GLN A 11 -13.04 -5.07 0.03
N ILE A 12 -12.03 -4.87 -0.81
CA ILE A 12 -11.47 -3.54 -1.09
C ILE A 12 -12.30 -2.88 -2.20
N ASN A 13 -12.93 -1.74 -1.88
CA ASN A 13 -13.52 -0.89 -2.89
C ASN A 13 -12.45 -0.04 -3.59
N TYR A 14 -11.81 -0.60 -4.61
CA TYR A 14 -10.71 0.05 -5.35
C TYR A 14 -11.12 1.37 -6.00
N ARG A 15 -12.39 1.54 -6.39
CA ARG A 15 -12.88 2.81 -6.93
C ARG A 15 -12.80 3.92 -5.88
N ALA A 16 -13.27 3.64 -4.67
CA ALA A 16 -13.19 4.59 -3.55
C ALA A 16 -11.74 4.88 -3.15
N VAL A 17 -10.83 3.90 -3.26
CA VAL A 17 -9.39 4.11 -3.06
C VAL A 17 -8.83 5.08 -4.11
N CYS A 18 -9.14 4.88 -5.39
CA CYS A 18 -8.73 5.80 -6.45
C CYS A 18 -9.30 7.20 -6.23
N GLU A 19 -10.60 7.33 -5.93
CA GLU A 19 -11.23 8.63 -5.66
C GLU A 19 -10.55 9.37 -4.49
N LEU A 20 -10.21 8.65 -3.43
CA LEU A 20 -9.44 9.20 -2.32
C LEU A 20 -8.04 9.64 -2.77
N ALA A 21 -7.29 8.77 -3.45
CA ALA A 21 -5.94 9.06 -3.90
C ALA A 21 -5.90 10.27 -4.84
N SER A 22 -6.82 10.31 -5.82
CA SER A 22 -7.05 11.45 -6.69
C SER A 22 -7.32 12.72 -5.89
N SER A 23 -8.19 12.69 -4.88
CA SER A 23 -8.49 13.87 -4.06
C SER A 23 -7.27 14.38 -3.26
N LEU A 24 -6.36 13.48 -2.88
CA LEU A 24 -5.15 13.80 -2.13
C LEU A 24 -4.02 14.33 -3.03
N ASP A 25 -4.01 13.96 -4.31
CA ASP A 25 -3.04 14.43 -5.31
C ASP A 25 -3.68 15.37 -6.34
N SER A 26 -4.36 16.41 -5.88
CA SER A 26 -4.88 17.51 -6.72
C SER A 26 -5.86 17.11 -7.83
N GLY A 27 -6.62 16.03 -7.64
CA GLY A 27 -7.63 15.55 -8.58
C GLY A 27 -7.07 14.71 -9.74
N LYS A 28 -5.80 14.30 -9.70
CA LYS A 28 -5.20 13.50 -10.77
C LYS A 28 -5.87 12.14 -10.92
N ILE A 29 -6.05 11.71 -12.17
CA ILE A 29 -6.57 10.39 -12.48
C ILE A 29 -5.53 9.34 -12.06
N CYS A 30 -6.01 8.28 -11.42
CA CYS A 30 -5.17 7.18 -11.00
C CYS A 30 -5.83 5.83 -11.27
N SER A 31 -4.99 4.80 -11.38
CA SER A 31 -5.39 3.40 -11.56
C SER A 31 -4.71 2.52 -10.51
N ILE A 32 -5.38 1.43 -10.13
CA ILE A 32 -4.79 0.42 -9.26
C ILE A 32 -4.14 -0.64 -10.13
N GLU A 33 -2.85 -0.87 -9.92
CA GLU A 33 -2.15 -2.03 -10.46
C GLU A 33 -2.19 -3.16 -9.43
N HIS A 34 -2.97 -4.19 -9.73
CA HIS A 34 -2.89 -5.48 -9.04
C HIS A 34 -1.78 -6.30 -9.67
N LEU A 35 -0.84 -6.77 -8.87
CA LEU A 35 0.26 -7.60 -9.35
C LEU A 35 -0.23 -9.05 -9.49
N SER A 36 0.15 -9.69 -10.60
CA SER A 36 -0.34 -11.03 -10.99
C SER A 36 0.07 -12.12 -9.99
N GLU A 37 -0.60 -13.27 -10.07
CA GLU A 37 -0.37 -14.45 -9.21
C GLU A 37 1.10 -14.88 -9.08
N PHE A 38 1.95 -14.56 -10.07
CA PHE A 38 3.37 -14.90 -10.08
C PHE A 38 4.24 -13.97 -9.20
N ALA A 39 3.83 -12.71 -9.01
CA ALA A 39 4.51 -11.73 -8.15
C ALA A 39 4.22 -11.92 -6.65
N TRP A 40 3.39 -12.91 -6.32
CA TRP A 40 2.98 -13.27 -4.96
C TRP A 40 4.07 -13.94 -4.12
N SER A 41 5.20 -14.28 -4.74
CA SER A 41 6.27 -15.13 -4.17
C SER A 41 7.01 -14.57 -2.93
N GLY A 42 6.74 -13.32 -2.50
CA GLY A 42 7.09 -12.87 -1.15
C GLY A 42 7.56 -11.42 -1.02
N ALA A 43 7.92 -10.76 -2.12
CA ALA A 43 8.39 -9.37 -2.07
C ALA A 43 7.25 -8.35 -1.88
N LEU A 44 6.06 -8.64 -2.44
CA LEU A 44 4.91 -7.71 -2.45
C LEU A 44 3.78 -8.10 -1.49
N THR A 45 3.75 -9.36 -1.08
CA THR A 45 2.91 -9.87 0.00
C THR A 45 3.66 -9.70 1.32
N GLY A 46 4.03 -8.46 1.68
CA GLY A 46 4.91 -8.15 2.81
C GLY A 46 4.41 -8.79 4.10
N CYS A 47 4.88 -10.01 4.36
CA CYS A 47 4.37 -11.08 5.22
C CYS A 47 2.97 -10.88 5.80
N ALA A 48 2.79 -9.90 6.68
CA ALA A 48 1.56 -9.56 7.36
C ALA A 48 0.60 -8.62 6.58
N ASN A 49 0.92 -8.21 5.35
CA ASN A 49 0.16 -7.22 4.59
C ASN A 49 0.04 -7.58 3.11
N TYR A 50 -1.09 -7.20 2.54
CA TYR A 50 -1.30 -7.07 1.10
C TYR A 50 -0.91 -5.67 0.65
N HIS A 51 -0.24 -5.57 -0.50
CA HIS A 51 0.06 -4.29 -1.14
C HIS A 51 -0.51 -4.23 -2.55
N ALA A 52 -1.05 -3.07 -2.92
CA ALA A 52 -1.38 -2.72 -4.29
C ALA A 52 -0.75 -1.38 -4.65
N ARG A 53 -0.37 -1.21 -5.92
CA ARG A 53 0.20 0.04 -6.43
C ARG A 53 -0.89 0.95 -6.96
N ILE A 54 -0.78 2.23 -6.67
CA ILE A 54 -1.61 3.28 -7.27
C ILE A 54 -0.71 4.08 -8.21
N ARG A 55 -1.04 4.02 -9.50
CA ARG A 55 -0.35 4.78 -10.54
C ARG A 55 -1.18 5.96 -10.96
N PHE A 56 -0.55 7.12 -10.99
CA PHE A 56 -1.14 8.34 -11.54
C PHE A 56 -0.77 8.47 -13.02
N ASP A 57 -1.69 8.98 -13.83
CA ASP A 57 -1.53 9.05 -15.29
C ASP A 57 -0.40 9.99 -15.73
N ASP A 58 -0.01 10.94 -14.87
CA ASP A 58 1.07 11.90 -15.10
C ASP A 58 2.48 11.31 -14.89
N LYS A 59 2.57 9.99 -14.59
CA LYS A 59 3.82 9.29 -14.25
C LYS A 59 4.52 9.86 -13.01
N SER A 60 3.77 10.49 -12.09
CA SER A 60 4.33 10.90 -10.80
C SER A 60 4.73 9.70 -9.93
N ALA A 61 5.26 9.99 -8.73
CA ALA A 61 5.57 8.97 -7.73
C ALA A 61 4.39 7.99 -7.56
N THR A 62 4.70 6.70 -7.57
CA THR A 62 3.72 5.63 -7.35
C THR A 62 3.41 5.57 -5.86
N TRP A 63 2.15 5.33 -5.51
CA TRP A 63 1.75 5.12 -4.12
C TRP A 63 1.48 3.64 -3.85
N LEU A 64 1.65 3.23 -2.59
CA LEU A 64 1.30 1.91 -2.09
C LEU A 64 0.07 2.01 -1.20
N LEU A 65 -0.97 1.26 -1.59
CA LEU A 65 -2.03 0.84 -0.71
C LEU A 65 -1.54 -0.37 0.08
N ARG A 66 -1.44 -0.25 1.40
CA ARG A 66 -1.07 -1.35 2.31
C ARG A 66 -2.27 -1.74 3.17
N VAL A 67 -2.66 -3.01 3.09
CA VAL A 67 -3.80 -3.58 3.82
C VAL A 67 -3.33 -4.74 4.70
N PRO A 68 -3.56 -4.71 6.03
CA PRO A 68 -3.14 -5.81 6.91
C PRO A 68 -3.92 -7.09 6.61
N ARG A 69 -3.22 -8.22 6.69
CA ARG A 69 -3.78 -9.56 6.54
C ARG A 69 -4.30 -10.06 7.89
N ILE A 70 -5.55 -9.72 8.18
CA ILE A 70 -6.18 -10.07 9.47
C ILE A 70 -6.72 -11.51 9.52
N MET A 71 -6.99 -12.16 8.37
CA MET A 71 -7.66 -13.48 8.32
C MET A 71 -6.75 -14.69 8.04
N GLY A 72 -5.45 -14.53 7.72
CA GLY A 72 -4.64 -15.71 7.38
C GLY A 72 -3.11 -15.62 7.53
N PHE A 73 -2.58 -14.65 8.27
CA PHE A 73 -1.22 -14.78 8.81
C PHE A 73 -1.25 -15.69 10.06
N ALA A 74 -0.14 -16.39 10.38
CA ALA A 74 -0.04 -17.41 11.43
C ALA A 74 -0.41 -16.94 12.87
N VAL A 75 -0.75 -15.66 13.05
CA VAL A 75 -1.14 -15.04 14.33
C VAL A 75 -2.49 -14.32 14.31
N GLY A 76 -3.27 -14.38 13.23
CA GLY A 76 -4.67 -13.89 13.18
C GLY A 76 -4.92 -12.65 14.04
N PHE A 77 -4.30 -11.52 13.68
CA PHE A 77 -4.31 -10.35 14.54
C PHE A 77 -5.76 -9.89 14.80
N PRO A 78 -6.14 -9.64 16.06
CA PRO A 78 -7.40 -8.98 16.36
C PRO A 78 -7.49 -7.64 15.60
N VAL A 79 -8.67 -7.31 15.09
CA VAL A 79 -8.89 -6.10 14.27
C VAL A 79 -8.37 -4.84 14.98
N HIS A 80 -8.63 -4.71 16.29
CA HIS A 80 -8.15 -3.56 17.07
C HIS A 80 -6.62 -3.43 17.10
N LEU A 81 -5.90 -4.54 17.06
CA LEU A 81 -4.44 -4.54 17.04
C LEU A 81 -3.91 -4.15 15.65
N ALA A 82 -4.53 -4.65 14.58
CA ALA A 82 -4.19 -4.23 13.22
C ALA A 82 -4.42 -2.71 13.02
N GLU A 83 -5.52 -2.19 13.56
CA GLU A 83 -5.84 -0.77 13.55
C GLU A 83 -4.83 0.07 14.34
N TYR A 84 -4.48 -0.37 15.55
CA TYR A 84 -3.45 0.27 16.36
C TYR A 84 -2.09 0.31 15.64
N LEU A 85 -1.71 -0.78 14.99
CA LEU A 85 -0.46 -0.87 14.23
C LEU A 85 -0.45 0.12 13.04
N ILE A 86 -1.55 0.22 12.28
CA ILE A 86 -1.66 1.21 11.20
C ILE A 86 -1.60 2.63 11.74
N HIS A 87 -2.33 2.90 12.81
CA HIS A 87 -2.40 4.25 13.37
C HIS A 87 -1.04 4.70 13.92
N SER A 88 -0.35 3.81 14.64
CA SER A 88 0.99 4.07 15.16
C SER A 88 2.03 4.24 14.05
N GLU A 89 1.98 3.45 12.98
CA GLU A 89 2.86 3.63 11.82
C GLU A 89 2.62 4.98 11.13
N PHE A 90 1.35 5.34 10.89
CA PHE A 90 1.02 6.62 10.27
C PHE A 90 1.47 7.81 11.10
N ALA A 91 1.21 7.78 12.41
CA ALA A 91 1.65 8.83 13.33
C ALA A 91 3.17 8.95 13.36
N THR A 92 3.89 7.82 13.33
CA THR A 92 5.35 7.78 13.30
C THR A 92 5.89 8.36 11.99
N LEU A 93 5.36 7.94 10.84
CA LEU A 93 5.77 8.49 9.54
C LEU A 93 5.52 9.99 9.46
N LYS A 94 4.36 10.46 9.92
CA LYS A 94 4.05 11.90 9.99
C LYS A 94 5.01 12.66 10.88
N PHE A 95 5.36 12.12 12.04
CA PHE A 95 6.38 12.72 12.90
C PHE A 95 7.75 12.77 12.21
N LEU A 96 8.18 11.68 11.59
CA LEU A 96 9.47 11.61 10.88
C LEU A 96 9.57 12.59 9.70
N GLU A 97 8.46 12.81 8.98
CA GLU A 97 8.35 13.86 7.96
C GLU A 97 8.67 15.25 8.55
N THR A 98 8.20 15.56 9.77
CA THR A 98 8.43 16.87 10.39
C THR A 98 9.87 17.13 10.81
N VAL A 99 10.63 16.08 11.10
CA VAL A 99 12.03 16.18 11.56
C VAL A 99 13.05 16.00 10.42
N GLY A 100 12.59 15.91 9.17
CA GLY A 100 13.45 15.87 7.99
C GLY A 100 14.16 14.54 7.75
N VAL A 101 13.68 13.44 8.36
CA VAL A 101 14.21 12.10 8.10
C VAL A 101 13.68 11.63 6.74
N PRO A 102 14.52 11.07 5.84
CA PRO A 102 14.06 10.53 4.57
C PRO A 102 13.22 9.28 4.80
N VAL A 103 11.90 9.46 4.82
CA VAL A 103 10.89 8.41 4.99
C VAL A 103 9.86 8.52 3.86
N PRO A 104 9.20 7.40 3.48
CA PRO A 104 8.09 7.47 2.55
C PRO A 104 6.98 8.33 3.13
N ARG A 105 6.43 9.24 2.30
CA ARG A 105 5.34 10.09 2.73
C ARG A 105 4.08 9.27 3.01
N ALA A 106 3.44 9.50 4.15
CA ALA A 106 2.16 8.91 4.48
C ALA A 106 1.02 9.85 4.03
N PHE A 107 0.03 9.34 3.29
CA PHE A 107 -1.04 10.18 2.74
C PHE A 107 -2.34 10.07 3.52
N SER A 108 -2.78 8.84 3.85
CA SER A 108 -4.04 8.62 4.57
C SER A 108 -4.09 7.24 5.22
N ILE A 109 -4.97 7.07 6.20
CA ILE A 109 -5.32 5.80 6.83
C ILE A 109 -6.83 5.63 6.95
N SER A 110 -7.26 4.37 7.06
CA SER A 110 -8.62 3.99 7.45
C SER A 110 -8.58 3.04 8.63
N ILE A 111 -9.51 3.21 9.57
CA ILE A 111 -9.70 2.40 10.77
C ILE A 111 -11.16 1.94 10.77
N THR A 112 -11.39 0.63 10.74
CA THR A 112 -12.72 0.01 10.53
C THR A 112 -13.66 0.12 11.73
N THR A 113 -13.13 0.17 12.96
CA THR A 113 -13.92 0.36 14.19
C THR A 113 -14.61 1.72 14.27
N GLN A 114 -14.25 2.67 13.39
CA GLN A 114 -14.90 3.98 13.28
C GLN A 114 -15.91 4.05 12.11
N GLY A 115 -16.23 2.92 11.48
CA GLY A 115 -17.12 2.83 10.32
C GLY A 115 -16.36 2.67 9.00
N THR A 116 -17.07 2.78 7.87
CA THR A 116 -16.44 2.70 6.55
C THR A 116 -15.87 4.05 6.13
N TYR A 117 -14.55 4.24 6.29
CA TYR A 117 -13.89 5.47 5.80
C TYR A 117 -14.08 5.61 4.29
N ARG A 118 -14.88 6.62 3.89
CA ARG A 118 -15.25 6.91 2.50
C ARG A 118 -15.72 5.69 1.68
N GLY A 119 -16.31 4.68 2.34
CA GLY A 119 -16.80 3.48 1.65
C GLY A 119 -15.72 2.51 1.14
N ILE A 120 -14.46 2.64 1.59
CA ILE A 120 -13.35 1.74 1.19
C ILE A 120 -13.48 0.34 1.82
N GLY A 121 -14.11 0.25 3.00
CA GLY A 121 -14.56 -1.01 3.59
C GLY A 121 -13.53 -1.77 4.43
N ILE A 122 -12.26 -1.36 4.43
CA ILE A 122 -11.20 -2.03 5.20
C ILE A 122 -10.20 -1.05 5.82
N CYS A 123 -9.43 -1.53 6.79
CA CYS A 123 -8.30 -0.82 7.39
C CYS A 123 -7.10 -0.81 6.42
N PHE A 124 -6.52 0.37 6.18
CA PHE A 124 -5.40 0.51 5.25
C PHE A 124 -4.49 1.68 5.63
N LEU A 125 -3.28 1.68 5.05
CA LEU A 125 -2.35 2.80 5.00
C LEU A 125 -2.02 3.10 3.54
N LEU A 126 -2.19 4.37 3.14
CA LEU A 126 -1.76 4.89 1.85
C LEU A 126 -0.47 5.67 2.04
N LYS A 127 0.60 5.26 1.35
CA LYS A 127 1.92 5.88 1.46
C LYS A 127 2.66 5.88 0.13
N GLU A 128 3.75 6.62 0.04
CA GLU A 128 4.64 6.65 -1.10
C GLU A 128 5.34 5.30 -1.31
N GLU A 129 5.48 4.87 -2.57
CA GLU A 129 6.38 3.79 -2.94
C GLU A 129 7.80 4.32 -3.02
N LEU A 130 8.73 3.69 -2.30
CA LEU A 130 10.15 3.99 -2.45
C LEU A 130 10.68 3.33 -3.73
N THR A 131 11.24 4.13 -4.63
CA THR A 131 11.77 3.69 -5.92
C THR A 131 13.24 3.29 -5.87
N GLU A 132 13.94 3.59 -4.78
CA GLU A 132 15.30 3.12 -4.55
C GLU A 132 15.28 1.60 -4.39
N GLY A 133 16.05 0.90 -5.24
CA GLY A 133 16.17 -0.55 -5.19
C GLY A 133 16.69 -1.04 -3.83
N PRO A 134 16.66 -2.37 -3.58
CA PRO A 134 17.26 -2.95 -2.40
C PRO A 134 18.69 -2.41 -2.18
N TRP A 135 19.03 -2.10 -0.94
CA TRP A 135 20.36 -1.60 -0.60
C TRP A 135 21.44 -2.57 -1.10
N GLY A 136 22.34 -2.09 -1.97
CA GLY A 136 23.46 -2.87 -2.47
C GLY A 136 23.19 -3.76 -3.69
N VAL A 137 22.02 -3.68 -4.33
CA VAL A 137 21.86 -4.23 -5.70
C VAL A 137 22.08 -3.10 -6.71
N GLU A 138 23.25 -3.10 -7.33
CA GLU A 138 23.53 -2.24 -8.48
C GLU A 138 22.52 -2.60 -9.59
N ALA A 139 21.84 -1.61 -10.14
CA ALA A 139 20.85 -1.82 -11.20
C ALA A 139 21.53 -2.33 -12.48
N VAL A 140 21.75 -3.64 -12.57
CA VAL A 140 22.18 -4.32 -13.79
C VAL A 140 20.96 -4.43 -14.72
N LEU A 141 20.49 -3.30 -15.26
CA LEU A 141 19.58 -3.25 -16.40
C LEU A 141 19.86 -2.01 -17.27
N VAL A 142 21.14 -1.72 -17.52
CA VAL A 142 21.54 -0.90 -18.66
C VAL A 142 22.41 -1.77 -19.56
N GLY A 143 21.86 -2.19 -20.71
CA GLY A 143 22.63 -2.80 -21.78
C GLY A 143 22.10 -4.14 -22.29
N MET A 144 20.88 -4.18 -22.81
CA MET A 144 20.52 -5.14 -23.86
C MET A 144 19.79 -4.42 -24.99
N ASP A 145 20.48 -3.46 -25.59
CA ASP A 145 20.19 -2.96 -26.93
C ASP A 145 21.26 -3.49 -27.88
N GLY A 146 20.82 -4.22 -28.92
CA GLY A 146 21.52 -4.35 -30.20
C GLY A 146 22.58 -5.44 -30.35
N ASN A 147 22.17 -6.59 -30.90
CA ASN A 147 22.65 -7.08 -32.22
C ASN A 147 21.77 -8.23 -32.72
#